data_AF-A0ABD6G8L2-F1
#
_entry.id   AF-A0ABD6G8L2-F1
#
_cell.length_a   1.000
_cell.length_b   1.000
_cell.length_c   1.000
_cell.angle_alpha   90.00
_cell.angle_beta   90.00
_cell.angle_gamma   90.00
#
_symmetry.space_group_name_H-M   'P 1'
#
loop_
_entity.id
_entity.type
_entity.pdbx_description
1 polymer ?
#
loop_
_entity_poly.entity_id
_entity_poly.type
_entity_poly.pdbx_seq_one_letter_code
_entity_poly.pdbx_strand_id
1 'polypeptide(L)'
;INMSNNIRDIEEDKRGGRKTLAILIGRKNAVRLLAFAFVISYLWIIGLVAAGSISPWALVVFLSVKKPVDAIKGFQKGEKEPQFMKVAMKSTAMTNTIFCFLLSAGLLVGYIF
;
A
#
# COMPACT_ATOMS: atom_id res chain seq x y z
N ILE A 1 -0.47 5.69 -0.28
CA ILE A 1 0.43 6.72 0.31
C ILE A 1 -0.31 7.63 1.30
N ASN A 2 -1.49 8.17 0.98
CA ASN A 2 -2.20 9.08 1.90
C ASN A 2 -2.51 8.46 3.28
N MET A 3 -3.08 7.25 3.31
CA MET A 3 -3.37 6.57 4.58
C MET A 3 -2.10 6.32 5.42
N SER A 4 -0.97 5.93 4.80
CA SER A 4 0.28 5.72 5.53
C SER A 4 0.80 7.01 6.18
N ASN A 5 0.67 8.16 5.50
CA ASN A 5 1.00 9.46 6.08
C ASN A 5 0.09 9.76 7.28
N ASN A 6 -1.23 9.57 7.15
CA ASN A 6 -2.15 9.80 8.26
C ASN A 6 -1.90 8.87 9.46
N ILE A 7 -1.44 7.63 9.24
CA ILE A 7 -1.07 6.71 10.35
C ILE A 7 0.21 7.18 11.06
N ARG A 8 1.20 7.66 10.30
CA ARG A 8 2.46 8.19 10.86
C ARG A 8 2.18 9.40 11.75
N ASP A 9 1.32 10.29 11.29
CA ASP A 9 1.15 11.63 11.84
C ASP A 9 -0.02 11.75 12.85
N ILE A 10 -0.63 10.62 13.27
CA ILE A 10 -1.82 10.59 14.15
C ILE A 10 -1.69 11.52 15.36
N GLU A 11 -0.58 11.43 16.11
CA GLU A 11 -0.42 12.18 17.36
C GLU A 11 -0.27 13.69 17.11
N GLU A 12 0.49 14.06 16.08
CA GLU A 12 0.69 15.46 15.68
C GLU A 12 -0.61 16.06 15.13
N ASP A 13 -1.27 15.35 14.21
CA ASP A 13 -2.55 15.74 13.63
C ASP A 13 -3.64 15.91 14.70
N LYS A 14 -3.67 15.01 15.69
CA LYS A 14 -4.63 15.07 16.80
C LYS A 14 -4.38 16.28 17.71
N ARG A 15 -3.12 16.59 18.04
CA ARG A 15 -2.77 17.81 18.80
C ARG A 15 -3.13 19.08 18.03
N GLY A 16 -2.96 19.06 16.72
CA GLY A 16 -3.39 20.14 15.82
C GLY A 16 -4.90 20.23 15.59
N GLY A 17 -5.72 19.43 16.27
CA GLY A 17 -7.18 19.46 16.17
C GLY A 17 -7.75 18.82 14.90
N ARG A 18 -6.94 18.13 14.10
CA ARG A 18 -7.41 17.45 12.87
C ARG A 18 -8.21 16.19 13.21
N LYS A 19 -9.14 15.85 12.33
CA LYS A 19 -9.99 14.65 12.42
C LYS A 19 -9.79 13.75 11.20
N THR A 20 -8.54 13.32 10.96
CA THR A 20 -8.23 12.43 9.84
C THR A 20 -8.89 11.07 10.04
N LEU A 21 -9.10 10.33 8.94
CA LEU A 21 -9.72 9.00 9.04
C LEU A 21 -8.95 8.07 9.99
N ALA A 22 -7.61 8.14 9.98
CA ALA A 22 -6.76 7.37 10.87
C ALA A 22 -6.97 7.68 12.36
N ILE A 23 -7.31 8.94 12.69
CA ILE A 23 -7.71 9.36 14.04
C ILE A 23 -9.08 8.80 14.39
N LEU A 24 -10.07 8.94 13.49
CA LEU A 24 -11.46 8.57 13.75
C LEU A 24 -11.66 7.07 13.96
N ILE A 25 -11.00 6.22 13.15
CA ILE A 25 -11.13 4.76 13.26
C ILE A 25 -10.10 4.14 14.21
N GLY A 26 -9.12 4.94 14.66
CA GLY A 26 -8.00 4.51 15.48
C GLY A 26 -6.88 3.82 14.68
N ARG A 27 -5.66 3.92 15.21
CA ARG A 27 -4.42 3.44 14.56
C ARG A 27 -4.49 2.00 14.06
N LYS A 28 -4.95 1.06 14.90
CA LYS A 28 -5.01 -0.37 14.55
C LYS A 28 -5.91 -0.62 13.34
N ASN A 29 -7.07 0.02 13.29
CA ASN A 29 -7.99 -0.10 12.16
C ASN A 29 -7.48 0.65 10.93
N ALA A 30 -6.78 1.77 11.10
CA ALA A 30 -6.13 2.46 10.00
C ALA A 30 -5.06 1.58 9.32
N VAL A 31 -4.25 0.87 10.10
CA VAL A 31 -3.28 -0.11 9.56
C VAL A 31 -3.99 -1.27 8.86
N ARG A 32 -5.08 -1.81 9.42
CA ARG A 32 -5.90 -2.83 8.74
C ARG A 32 -6.51 -2.32 7.43
N LEU A 33 -7.00 -1.08 7.42
CA LEU A 33 -7.57 -0.46 6.23
C LEU A 33 -6.50 -0.27 5.15
N LEU A 34 -5.28 0.12 5.51
CA LEU A 34 -4.15 0.16 4.58
C LEU A 34 -3.83 -1.24 4.02
N ALA A 35 -3.82 -2.27 4.87
CA ALA A 35 -3.59 -3.65 4.43
C ALA A 35 -4.68 -4.12 3.46
N PHE A 36 -5.95 -3.82 3.78
CA PHE A 36 -7.09 -4.15 2.94
C PHE A 36 -7.04 -3.43 1.59
N ALA A 37 -6.65 -2.15 1.58
CA ALA A 37 -6.43 -1.41 0.35
C ALA A 37 -5.37 -2.07 -0.54
N PHE A 38 -4.25 -2.52 0.02
CA PHE A 38 -3.25 -3.28 -0.73
C PHE A 38 -3.83 -4.58 -1.31
N VAL A 39 -4.55 -5.36 -0.51
CA VAL A 39 -5.19 -6.62 -0.97
C VAL A 39 -6.16 -6.34 -2.12
N ILE A 40 -7.03 -5.33 -1.98
CA ILE A 40 -7.94 -4.92 -3.06
C ILE A 40 -7.16 -4.56 -4.32
N SER A 41 -6.07 -3.79 -4.21
CA SER A 41 -5.29 -3.41 -5.39
C SER A 41 -4.77 -4.63 -6.18
N TYR A 42 -4.30 -5.68 -5.50
CA TYR A 42 -3.87 -6.91 -6.17
C TYR A 42 -5.04 -7.72 -6.74
N LEU A 43 -6.13 -7.87 -5.97
CA LEU A 43 -7.32 -8.57 -6.44
C LEU A 43 -7.95 -7.87 -7.65
N TRP A 44 -7.87 -6.53 -7.71
CA TRP A 44 -8.35 -5.76 -8.85
C TRP A 44 -7.59 -6.10 -10.13
N ILE A 45 -6.27 -6.25 -10.07
CA ILE A 45 -5.47 -6.68 -11.23
C ILE A 45 -5.87 -8.10 -11.67
N ILE A 46 -6.07 -9.02 -10.73
CA ILE A 46 -6.58 -10.37 -11.06
C ILE A 46 -7.93 -10.27 -11.77
N GLY A 47 -8.86 -9.47 -11.24
CA GLY A 47 -10.19 -9.27 -11.81
C GLY A 47 -10.14 -8.73 -13.23
N LEU A 48 -9.29 -7.71 -13.49
CA LEU A 48 -9.13 -7.14 -14.83
C LEU A 48 -8.54 -8.14 -15.84
N VAL A 49 -7.57 -8.96 -15.41
CA VAL A 49 -7.00 -10.02 -16.26
C VAL A 49 -8.03 -11.11 -16.53
N ALA A 50 -8.75 -11.58 -15.51
CA ALA A 50 -9.78 -12.61 -15.64
C ALA A 50 -10.97 -12.16 -16.51
N ALA A 51 -11.30 -10.87 -16.49
CA ALA A 51 -12.30 -10.25 -17.35
C ALA A 51 -11.79 -10.00 -18.79
N GLY A 52 -10.53 -10.33 -19.11
CA GLY A 52 -9.92 -10.08 -20.41
C GLY A 52 -9.73 -8.59 -20.74
N SER A 53 -9.81 -7.71 -19.74
CA SER A 53 -9.71 -6.25 -19.93
C SER A 53 -8.27 -5.77 -20.10
N ILE A 54 -7.30 -6.50 -19.54
CA ILE A 54 -5.86 -6.21 -19.67
C ILE A 54 -5.07 -7.51 -19.88
N SER A 55 -3.85 -7.39 -20.41
CA SER A 55 -2.97 -8.52 -20.70
C SER A 55 -2.60 -9.32 -19.43
N PRO A 56 -2.51 -10.67 -19.50
CA PRO A 56 -2.02 -11.51 -18.41
C PRO A 56 -0.61 -11.13 -17.91
N TRP A 57 0.21 -10.48 -18.75
CA TRP A 57 1.51 -9.95 -18.34
C TRP A 57 1.43 -8.96 -17.18
N ALA A 58 0.27 -8.32 -16.95
CA ALA A 58 0.04 -7.45 -15.78
C ALA A 58 0.20 -8.19 -14.43
N LEU A 59 0.08 -9.53 -14.40
CA LEU A 59 0.27 -10.33 -13.19
C LEU A 59 1.72 -10.31 -12.67
N VAL A 60 2.68 -9.81 -13.43
CA VAL A 60 4.06 -9.58 -12.94
C VAL A 60 4.07 -8.62 -11.73
N VAL A 61 3.03 -7.80 -11.55
CA VAL A 61 2.87 -6.90 -10.41
C VAL A 61 2.95 -7.61 -9.06
N PHE A 62 2.61 -8.91 -8.98
CA PHE A 62 2.68 -9.71 -7.75
C PHE A 62 4.10 -9.89 -7.20
N LEU A 63 5.15 -9.65 -8.00
CA LEU A 63 6.53 -9.59 -7.50
C LEU A 63 6.75 -8.44 -6.50
N SER A 64 5.86 -7.43 -6.47
CA SER A 64 5.94 -6.31 -5.53
C SER A 64 5.38 -6.61 -4.13
N VAL A 65 4.72 -7.76 -3.91
CA VAL A 65 3.97 -8.11 -2.67
C VAL A 65 4.81 -8.04 -1.38
N LYS A 66 6.12 -8.25 -1.48
CA LYS A 66 7.00 -8.15 -0.31
C LYS A 66 6.91 -6.78 0.39
N LYS A 67 6.87 -5.69 -0.38
CA LYS A 67 6.90 -4.31 0.17
C LYS A 67 5.65 -3.89 0.96
N PRO A 68 4.41 -4.16 0.52
CA PRO A 68 3.24 -3.85 1.34
C PRO A 68 3.23 -4.69 2.63
N VAL A 69 3.70 -5.94 2.60
CA VAL A 69 3.84 -6.75 3.82
C VAL A 69 4.84 -6.12 4.79
N ASP A 70 6.02 -5.70 4.30
CA ASP A 70 7.01 -4.97 5.10
C ASP A 70 6.43 -3.67 5.67
N ALA A 71 5.59 -2.95 4.91
CA ALA A 71 4.92 -1.73 5.34
C ALA A 71 3.97 -1.98 6.52
N ILE A 72 3.10 -2.98 6.41
CA ILE A 72 2.14 -3.32 7.48
C ILE A 72 2.87 -3.77 8.75
N LYS A 73 3.87 -4.65 8.61
CA LYS A 73 4.71 -5.07 9.76
C LYS A 73 5.42 -3.88 10.40
N GLY A 74 5.92 -2.96 9.58
CA GLY A 74 6.55 -1.72 10.04
C GLY A 74 5.60 -0.84 10.85
N PHE A 75 4.37 -0.64 10.39
CA PHE A 75 3.37 0.14 11.12
C PHE A 75 2.94 -0.51 12.44
N GLN A 76 2.79 -1.83 12.47
CA GLN A 76 2.47 -2.59 13.67
C GLN A 76 3.57 -2.50 14.73
N LYS A 77 4.84 -2.71 14.33
CA LYS A 77 5.99 -2.55 15.24
C LYS A 77 6.18 -1.10 15.65
N GLY A 78 5.98 -0.17 14.72
CA GLY A 78 6.12 1.27 14.91
C GLY A 78 5.16 1.90 15.92
N GLU A 79 4.15 1.17 16.40
CA GLU A 79 3.32 1.57 17.55
C GLU A 79 4.12 1.57 18.86
N LYS A 80 5.00 0.57 19.07
CA LYS A 80 5.84 0.47 20.27
C LYS A 80 7.26 0.99 20.05
N GLU A 81 7.74 0.89 18.82
CA GLU A 81 9.13 1.12 18.44
C GLU A 81 9.23 2.14 17.28
N PRO A 82 9.26 3.45 17.56
CA PRO A 82 9.14 4.50 16.54
C PRO A 82 10.12 4.40 15.36
N GLN A 83 11.28 3.76 15.53
CA GLN A 83 12.24 3.53 14.45
C GLN A 83 11.66 2.73 13.27
N PHE A 84 10.71 1.83 13.52
CA PHE A 84 10.05 1.05 12.46
C PHE A 84 9.08 1.88 11.62
N MET A 85 8.71 3.09 12.06
CA MET A 85 7.87 3.99 11.28
C MET A 85 8.55 4.42 9.98
N LYS A 86 9.87 4.66 10.01
CA LYS A 86 10.66 4.97 8.81
C LYS A 86 10.64 3.81 7.81
N VAL A 87 10.72 2.57 8.31
CA VAL A 87 10.63 1.35 7.49
C VAL A 87 9.24 1.23 6.88
N ALA A 88 8.18 1.48 7.65
CA ALA A 88 6.80 1.41 7.20
C ALA A 88 6.52 2.40 6.04
N MET A 89 6.97 3.64 6.22
CA MET A 89 6.82 4.71 5.24
C MET A 89 7.62 4.44 3.96
N LYS A 90 8.90 4.08 4.11
CA LYS A 90 9.75 3.70 2.95
C LYS A 90 9.13 2.54 2.19
N SER A 91 8.64 1.52 2.89
CA SER A 91 8.06 0.33 2.26
C SER A 91 6.73 0.66 1.55
N THR A 92 5.93 1.58 2.09
CA THR A 92 4.71 2.06 1.42
C THR A 92 5.02 2.83 0.14
N ALA A 93 6.02 3.70 0.16
CA ALA A 93 6.48 4.40 -1.03
C ALA A 93 7.03 3.43 -2.09
N MET A 94 7.90 2.50 -1.68
CA MET A 94 8.44 1.46 -2.56
C MET A 94 7.35 0.54 -3.13
N THR A 95 6.29 0.27 -2.37
CA THR A 95 5.13 -0.48 -2.88
C THR A 95 4.55 0.21 -4.09
N ASN A 96 4.26 1.52 -3.98
CA ASN A 96 3.72 2.28 -5.10
C ASN A 96 4.66 2.31 -6.31
N THR A 97 5.95 2.60 -6.08
CA THR A 97 6.94 2.66 -7.16
C THR A 97 7.07 1.33 -7.90
N ILE A 98 7.29 0.22 -7.18
CA ILE A 98 7.49 -1.09 -7.80
C ILE A 98 6.19 -1.59 -8.42
N PHE A 99 5.05 -1.43 -7.75
CA PHE A 99 3.75 -1.84 -8.28
C PHE A 99 3.47 -1.15 -9.62
N CYS A 100 3.56 0.18 -9.68
CA CYS A 100 3.31 0.93 -10.91
C CYS A 100 4.35 0.60 -11.99
N PHE A 101 5.62 0.48 -11.64
CA PHE A 101 6.66 0.11 -12.61
C PHE A 101 6.39 -1.26 -13.25
N LEU A 102 6.12 -2.27 -12.42
CA LEU A 102 5.85 -3.63 -12.89
C LEU A 102 4.56 -3.71 -13.70
N LEU A 103 3.50 -3.01 -13.26
CA LEU A 103 2.24 -2.96 -14.00
C LEU A 103 2.44 -2.32 -15.39
N SER A 104 3.10 -1.16 -15.45
CA SER A 104 3.39 -0.49 -16.72
C SER A 104 4.26 -1.35 -17.64
N ALA A 105 5.28 -2.01 -17.11
CA ALA A 105 6.12 -2.93 -17.87
C ALA A 105 5.31 -4.12 -18.41
N GLY A 106 4.48 -4.75 -17.57
CA GLY A 106 3.62 -5.86 -17.98
C GLY A 106 2.61 -5.46 -19.07
N LEU A 107 2.00 -4.29 -18.94
CA LEU A 107 1.09 -3.76 -19.96
C LEU A 107 1.83 -3.43 -21.27
N LEU A 108 3.04 -2.86 -21.21
CA LEU A 108 3.85 -2.58 -22.39
C LEU A 108 4.25 -3.87 -23.12
N VAL A 109 4.68 -4.89 -22.39
CA VAL A 109 4.98 -6.21 -22.97
C VAL A 109 3.74 -6.79 -23.64
N GLY A 110 2.60 -6.78 -22.96
CA GLY A 110 1.33 -7.24 -23.53
C GLY A 110 0.73 -6.38 -24.63
N TYR A 111 1.29 -5.19 -24.89
CA TYR A 111 0.94 -4.36 -26.05
C TYR A 111 1.81 -4.69 -27.27
N ILE A 112 3.06 -5.09 -27.03
CA ILE A 112 4.03 -5.44 -28.09
C ILE A 112 3.79 -6.86 -28.61
N PHE A 113 3.38 -7.79 -27.73
CA PHE A 113 3.15 -9.20 -28.03
C PHE A 113 1.70 -9.57 -27.74
#